data_AF-A0A9P6XMF8-F1
#
_entry.id   AF-A0A9P6XMF8-F1
#
_cell.length_a   1.000
_cell.length_b   1.000
_cell.length_c   1.000
_cell.angle_alpha   90.00
_cell.angle_beta   90.00
_cell.angle_gamma   90.00
#
_symmetry.space_group_name_H-M   'P 1'
#
loop_
_entity.id
_entity.type
_entity.pdbx_description
1 polymer ?
#
loop_
_entity_poly.entity_id
_entity_poly.type
_entity_poly.pdbx_seq_one_letter_code
_entity_poly.pdbx_strand_id
1 'polypeptide(L)'
;MEAAAETDSPVIMQASAGARKYAGEGFLKHLIQAAVASYPHLPVGMHQDHGQSPKVCQGAIDLGFSSVMMDEGRGRRPQAGRDR
;
A
#
# COMPACT_ATOMS: atom_id res chain seq x y z
N MET A 1 2.23 9.84 10.52
CA MET A 1 3.31 9.35 11.40
C MET A 1 3.12 9.85 12.82
N GLU A 2 2.90 11.15 13.03
CA GLU A 2 2.67 11.75 14.36
C GLU A 2 1.64 10.99 15.21
N ALA A 3 0.44 10.72 14.70
CA ALA A 3 -0.57 9.95 15.43
C ALA A 3 -0.10 8.55 15.86
N ALA A 4 0.73 7.88 15.04
CA ALA A 4 1.31 6.58 15.39
C ALA A 4 2.41 6.72 16.45
N ALA A 5 3.17 7.82 16.43
CA ALA A 5 4.17 8.15 17.45
C ALA A 5 3.52 8.48 18.80
N GLU A 6 2.44 9.27 18.81
CA GLU A 6 1.69 9.64 20.01
C GLU A 6 1.05 8.43 20.71
N THR A 7 0.75 7.38 19.94
CA THR A 7 0.06 6.18 20.43
C THR A 7 0.95 4.94 20.49
N ASP A 8 2.25 5.10 20.26
CA ASP A 8 3.25 4.01 20.19
C ASP A 8 2.76 2.80 19.38
N SER A 9 2.14 3.09 18.23
CA SER A 9 1.43 2.10 17.42
C SER A 9 2.17 1.78 16.13
N PRO A 10 2.20 0.51 15.69
CA PRO A 10 2.71 0.15 14.36
C PRO A 10 1.82 0.78 13.28
N VAL A 11 2.42 1.13 12.14
CA VAL A 11 1.71 1.81 11.05
C VAL A 11 1.95 1.14 9.71
N ILE A 12 0.89 1.00 8.92
CA ILE A 12 0.95 0.60 7.53
C ILE A 12 0.76 1.86 6.67
N MET A 13 1.82 2.26 5.97
CA MET A 13 1.77 3.34 4.98
C MET A 13 1.37 2.75 3.63
N GLN A 14 0.24 3.21 3.12
CA GLN A 14 -0.38 2.66 1.91
C GLN A 14 -0.22 3.63 0.75
N ALA A 15 0.08 3.10 -0.44
CA ALA A 15 0.01 3.87 -1.68
C ALA A 15 -1.00 3.21 -2.64
N SER A 16 -2.06 3.95 -2.97
CA SER A 16 -3.04 3.51 -3.97
C SER A 16 -2.45 3.54 -5.38
N ALA A 17 -3.05 2.79 -6.30
CA ALA A 17 -2.71 2.83 -7.72
C ALA A 17 -2.76 4.28 -8.30
N GLY A 18 -3.72 5.08 -7.85
CA GLY A 18 -3.85 6.49 -8.24
C GLY A 18 -2.69 7.35 -7.71
N ALA A 19 -2.32 7.19 -6.44
CA ALA A 19 -1.20 7.91 -5.83
C ALA A 19 0.13 7.59 -6.54
N ARG A 20 0.34 6.32 -6.93
CA ARG A 20 1.53 5.90 -7.69
C ARG A 20 1.59 6.53 -9.07
N LYS A 21 0.47 6.59 -9.79
CA LYS A 21 0.41 7.24 -11.11
C LYS A 21 0.61 8.76 -11.01
N TYR A 22 0.12 9.38 -9.95
CA TYR A 22 0.22 10.83 -9.73
C TYR A 22 1.61 11.26 -9.28
N ALA A 23 2.12 10.70 -8.19
CA ALA A 23 3.38 11.11 -7.57
C ALA A 23 4.61 10.47 -8.23
N GLY A 24 4.42 9.33 -8.90
CA GLY A 24 5.52 8.52 -9.40
C GLY A 24 6.14 7.65 -8.30
N GLU A 25 6.58 6.47 -8.72
CA GLU A 25 7.12 5.43 -7.85
C GLU A 25 8.36 5.88 -7.06
N GLY A 26 9.29 6.56 -7.74
CA GLY A 26 10.50 7.07 -7.12
C GLY A 26 10.21 8.07 -6.01
N PHE A 27 9.21 8.94 -6.18
CA PHE A 27 8.85 9.92 -5.15
C PHE A 27 8.30 9.24 -3.89
N LEU A 28 7.39 8.28 -4.07
CA LEU A 28 6.81 7.52 -2.96
C LEU A 28 7.88 6.76 -2.19
N LYS A 29 8.81 6.09 -2.88
CA LYS A 29 9.94 5.40 -2.23
C LYS A 29 10.71 6.32 -1.27
N HIS A 30 11.08 7.52 -1.72
CA HIS A 30 11.82 8.47 -0.88
C HIS A 30 10.98 9.01 0.27
N LEU A 31 9.67 9.21 0.08
CA LEU A 31 8.77 9.66 1.14
C LEU A 31 8.69 8.63 2.29
N ILE A 32 8.65 7.34 1.97
CA ILE A 32 8.64 6.29 3.00
C ILE A 32 10.02 6.16 3.66
N GLN A 33 11.12 6.23 2.90
CA GLN A 33 12.46 6.23 3.48
C GLN A 33 12.63 7.38 4.48
N ALA A 34 12.12 8.57 4.15
CA ALA A 34 12.11 9.71 5.07
C ALA A 34 11.25 9.45 6.31
N ALA A 35 10.07 8.83 6.17
CA ALA A 35 9.22 8.48 7.29
C ALA A 35 9.90 7.48 8.25
N VAL A 36 10.51 6.42 7.72
CA VAL A 36 11.24 5.42 8.52
C VAL A 36 12.44 6.05 9.22
N ALA A 37 13.22 6.88 8.52
CA ALA A 37 14.38 7.55 9.11
C ALA A 37 13.99 8.57 10.21
N SER A 38 12.84 9.23 10.08
CA SER A 38 12.38 10.22 11.04
C SER A 38 11.73 9.60 12.29
N TYR A 39 11.22 8.38 12.18
CA TYR A 39 10.56 7.65 13.27
C TYR A 39 11.16 6.23 13.44
N PRO A 40 12.46 6.12 13.77
CA PRO A 40 13.16 4.83 13.77
C PRO A 40 12.69 3.85 14.84
N HIS A 41 11.92 4.32 15.83
CA HIS A 41 11.35 3.52 16.90
C HIS A 41 9.99 2.90 16.54
N LEU A 42 9.32 3.39 15.49
CA LEU A 42 8.02 2.86 15.08
C LEU A 42 8.17 1.75 14.04
N PRO A 43 7.46 0.61 14.19
CA PRO A 43 7.35 -0.36 13.11
C PRO A 43 6.52 0.23 11.95
N VAL A 44 7.15 0.39 10.79
CA VAL A 44 6.50 0.90 9.57
C VAL A 44 6.48 -0.18 8.50
N GLY A 45 5.27 -0.59 8.09
CA GLY A 45 5.05 -1.42 6.92
C GLY A 45 4.68 -0.58 5.69
N MET A 46 5.24 -0.90 4.53
CA MET A 46 4.84 -0.25 3.28
C MET A 46 3.95 -1.18 2.44
N HIS A 47 2.76 -0.70 2.09
CA HIS A 47 1.73 -1.50 1.43
C HIS A 47 1.27 -0.89 0.10
N GLN A 48 1.21 -1.72 -0.94
CA GLN A 48 0.54 -1.33 -2.18
C GLN A 48 -0.91 -1.72 -2.09
N ASP A 49 -1.78 -0.72 -2.24
CA ASP A 49 -3.21 -0.90 -2.18
C ASP A 49 -3.81 -1.12 -3.58
N HIS A 50 -4.72 -2.09 -3.68
CA HIS A 50 -5.50 -2.44 -4.88
C HIS A 50 -4.70 -2.63 -6.19
N GLY A 51 -3.64 -3.45 -6.17
CA GLY A 51 -2.87 -3.81 -7.36
C GLY A 51 -3.70 -4.56 -8.41
N GLN A 52 -3.79 -4.05 -9.64
CA GLN A 52 -4.71 -4.58 -10.67
C GLN A 52 -4.14 -5.73 -11.52
N SER A 53 -2.89 -6.13 -11.29
CA SER A 53 -2.25 -7.24 -12.02
C SER A 53 -0.99 -7.73 -11.31
N PRO A 54 -0.50 -8.95 -11.62
CA PRO A 54 0.79 -9.44 -11.16
C PRO A 54 1.95 -8.49 -11.46
N LYS A 55 1.96 -7.86 -12.65
CA LYS A 55 3.00 -6.90 -13.03
C LYS A 55 3.03 -5.66 -12.12
N VAL A 56 1.85 -5.18 -11.72
CA VAL A 56 1.71 -4.02 -10.82
C VAL A 56 2.18 -4.36 -9.41
N CYS A 57 1.89 -5.57 -8.91
CA CYS A 57 2.39 -6.04 -7.62
C CYS A 57 3.90 -6.27 -7.64
N GLN A 58 4.45 -6.86 -8.71
CA GLN A 58 5.89 -7.07 -8.86
C GLN A 58 6.66 -5.74 -8.84
N GLY A 59 6.19 -4.73 -9.57
CA GLY A 59 6.82 -3.41 -9.54
C GLY A 59 6.85 -2.78 -8.15
N ALA A 60 5.82 -3.00 -7.32
CA ALA A 60 5.82 -2.52 -5.93
C ALA A 60 6.87 -3.24 -5.08
N ILE A 61 6.99 -4.56 -5.24
CA ILE A 61 8.03 -5.36 -4.56
C ILE A 61 9.42 -4.86 -4.94
N ASP A 62 9.66 -4.63 -6.24
CA ASP A 62 10.96 -4.15 -6.76
C ASP A 62 11.33 -2.75 -6.22
N LEU A 63 10.33 -1.94 -5.87
CA LEU A 63 10.53 -0.62 -5.23
C LEU A 63 10.81 -0.69 -3.73
N GLY A 64 10.68 -1.88 -3.12
CA GLY A 64 10.89 -2.12 -1.70
C GLY A 64 9.62 -2.08 -0.86
N PHE A 65 8.42 -2.21 -1.45
CA PHE A 65 7.21 -2.39 -0.67
C PHE A 65 7.27 -3.73 0.07
N SER A 66 6.98 -3.72 1.37
CA SER A 66 7.01 -4.93 2.21
C SER A 66 5.70 -5.73 2.14
N SER A 67 4.66 -5.18 1.52
CA SER A 67 3.35 -5.79 1.39
C SER A 67 2.63 -5.31 0.13
N VAL A 68 1.84 -6.18 -0.51
CA VAL A 68 1.02 -5.85 -1.68
C VAL A 68 -0.35 -6.50 -1.57
N MET A 69 -1.39 -5.77 -1.97
CA MET A 69 -2.73 -6.29 -2.23
C MET A 69 -2.92 -6.40 -3.74
N MET A 70 -3.39 -7.56 -4.21
CA MET A 70 -3.83 -7.75 -5.59
C MET A 70 -5.34 -7.88 -5.62
N ASP A 71 -5.97 -7.00 -6.38
CA ASP A 71 -7.39 -7.02 -6.63
C ASP A 71 -7.65 -7.57 -8.02
N GLU A 72 -8.27 -8.75 -8.07
CA GLU A 72 -8.98 -9.14 -9.27
C GLU A 72 -10.25 -8.31 -9.35
N GLY A 73 -10.24 -7.29 -10.21
CA GLY A 73 -11.42 -6.49 -10.51
C GLY A 73 -12.60 -7.42 -10.80
N ARG A 74 -13.77 -7.11 -10.21
CA ARG A 74 -15.00 -7.93 -10.26
C ARG A 74 -15.26 -8.51 -11.66
N GLY A 75 -14.68 -9.67 -11.97
CA GLY A 75 -15.37 -10.66 -12.76
C GLY A 75 -16.68 -10.85 -12.01
N ARG A 76 -17.82 -10.60 -12.68
CA ARG A 76 -19.14 -10.76 -12.07
C ARG A 76 -19.11 -12.04 -11.25
N ARG A 77 -19.12 -11.94 -9.92
CA ARG A 77 -19.60 -13.06 -9.13
C ARG A 77 -21.01 -13.30 -9.68
N PRO A 78 -21.37 -14.52 -10.10
CA PRO A 78 -22.78 -14.86 -10.24
C PRO A 78 -23.43 -14.35 -8.96
N GLN A 79 -24.49 -13.52 -9.07
CA GLN A 79 -25.23 -13.08 -7.89
C GLN A 79 -25.74 -14.35 -7.21
N ALA A 80 -25.01 -14.84 -6.21
CA ALA A 80 -25.49 -15.88 -5.34
C ALA A 80 -26.56 -15.22 -4.47
N GLY A 81 -27.82 -15.42 -4.86
CA GLY A 81 -29.02 -15.24 -4.04
C GLY A 81 -29.15 -13.88 -3.33
N ARG A 82 -29.60 -12.86 -4.06
CA ARG A 82 -30.46 -11.82 -3.46
C ARG A 82 -31.91 -12.15 -3.75
N ASP A 83 -32.37 -13.25 -3.16
CA ASP A 83 -33.78 -13.53 -2.92
C ASP A 83 -33.82 -14.19 -1.53
N ARG A 84 -33.81 -13.35 -0.50
CA ARG A 84 -34.33 -13.65 0.84
C ARG A 84 -34.92 -12.37 1.40
#